data_AF-M3G3B2-F1
#
_entry.id   AF-M3G3B2-F1
#
_cell.length_a   1.000
_cell.length_b   1.000
_cell.length_c   1.000
_cell.angle_alpha   90.00
_cell.angle_beta   90.00
_cell.angle_gamma   90.00
#
_symmetry.space_group_name_H-M   'P 1'
#
loop_
_entity.id
_entity.type
_entity.pdbx_description
1 polymer ?
#
loop_
_entity_poly.entity_id
_entity_poly.type
_entity_poly.pdbx_seq_one_letter_code
_entity_poly.pdbx_strand_id
1 'polypeptide(L)'
;MKGFPDTIQSVFPKGQVQLCIVHMVRNSLKWVSYKQRKELALDLKAIYTSPSAEMAKKVLDDFSAKWDCQYPMNSKSWRSNWESIWPIHLIFVRRYIPLTPSNL
;
A
#
# COMPACT_ATOMS: atom_id res chain seq x y z
N MET A 1 -12.92 8.04 -5.80
CA MET A 1 -13.48 9.42 -5.71
C MET A 1 -12.38 10.38 -6.14
N LYS A 2 -12.58 11.20 -7.17
CA LYS A 2 -11.66 12.30 -7.50
C LYS A 2 -12.02 13.50 -6.62
N GLY A 3 -11.03 14.20 -6.06
CA GLY A 3 -11.24 15.43 -5.27
C GLY A 3 -11.35 15.27 -3.75
N PHE A 4 -11.57 14.06 -3.21
CA PHE A 4 -11.61 13.87 -1.75
C PHE A 4 -10.27 14.23 -1.06
N PRO A 5 -9.10 13.80 -1.56
CA PRO A 5 -7.82 14.15 -0.94
C PRO A 5 -7.58 15.66 -0.92
N ASP A 6 -7.91 16.34 -2.03
CA ASP A 6 -7.70 17.78 -2.20
C ASP A 6 -8.58 18.58 -1.24
N THR A 7 -9.86 18.20 -1.09
CA THR A 7 -10.78 18.83 -0.14
C THR A 7 -10.32 18.65 1.31
N ILE A 8 -9.86 17.45 1.68
CA ILE A 8 -9.38 17.19 3.05
C ILE A 8 -8.10 17.99 3.34
N GLN A 9 -7.15 18.07 2.40
CA GLN A 9 -5.94 18.88 2.59
C GLN A 9 -6.25 20.37 2.68
N SER A 10 -7.27 20.86 1.97
CA SER A 10 -7.71 22.26 2.10
C SER A 10 -8.27 22.58 3.48
N VAL A 11 -9.00 21.65 4.11
CA VAL A 11 -9.61 21.86 5.44
C VAL A 11 -8.64 21.52 6.58
N PHE A 12 -7.80 20.51 6.37
CA PHE A 12 -6.84 20.01 7.33
C PHE A 12 -5.43 20.00 6.71
N PRO A 13 -4.75 21.16 6.66
CA PRO A 13 -3.45 21.30 5.97
C PRO A 13 -2.32 20.48 6.61
N LYS A 14 -2.47 20.07 7.87
CA LYS A 14 -1.55 19.13 8.56
C LYS A 14 -2.02 17.67 8.48
N GLY A 15 -3.20 17.42 7.91
CA GLY A 15 -3.80 16.10 7.80
C GLY A 15 -3.16 15.29 6.67
N GLN A 16 -2.64 14.11 6.99
CA GLN A 16 -2.15 13.19 5.98
C GLN A 16 -3.31 12.34 5.45
N VAL A 17 -3.58 12.42 4.15
CA VAL A 17 -4.56 11.56 3.49
C VAL A 17 -3.87 10.27 3.06
N GLN A 18 -4.31 9.15 3.62
CA GLN A 18 -3.79 7.83 3.29
C GLN A 18 -4.80 7.02 2.48
N LEU A 19 -4.33 6.28 1.48
CA LEU A 19 -5.16 5.27 0.82
C LEU A 19 -5.25 4.01 1.69
N CYS A 20 -6.48 3.59 1.97
CA CYS A 20 -6.71 2.42 2.81
C CYS A 20 -6.28 1.13 2.10
N ILE A 21 -5.35 0.39 2.72
CA ILE A 21 -4.83 -0.88 2.20
C ILE A 21 -5.94 -1.92 1.97
N VAL A 22 -6.99 -1.94 2.80
CA VAL A 22 -8.13 -2.86 2.64
C VAL A 22 -8.86 -2.58 1.32
N HIS A 23 -9.01 -1.32 0.94
CA HIS A 23 -9.59 -0.95 -0.35
C HIS A 23 -8.68 -1.32 -1.52
N MET A 24 -7.35 -1.15 -1.38
CA MET A 24 -6.38 -1.60 -2.39
C MET A 24 -6.47 -3.11 -2.62
N VAL A 25 -6.47 -3.91 -1.56
CA VAL A 25 -6.56 -5.37 -1.64
C VAL A 25 -7.90 -5.81 -2.23
N ARG A 26 -9.02 -5.25 -1.76
CA ARG A 26 -10.36 -5.56 -2.30
C ARG A 26 -10.46 -5.22 -3.80
N ASN A 27 -9.94 -4.08 -4.22
CA ASN A 27 -9.95 -3.69 -5.63
C ASN A 27 -9.11 -4.64 -6.50
N SER A 28 -7.95 -5.08 -5.98
CA SER A 28 -7.05 -6.00 -6.68
C SER A 28 -7.64 -7.40 -6.87
N LEU A 29 -8.51 -7.85 -5.95
CA LEU A 29 -9.16 -9.15 -5.99
C LEU A 29 -10.49 -9.15 -6.76
N LYS A 30 -11.01 -7.97 -7.13
CA LYS A 30 -12.35 -7.82 -7.73
C LYS A 30 -12.55 -8.67 -8.98
N TRP A 31 -11.53 -8.73 -9.83
CA TRP A 31 -11.56 -9.40 -11.13
C TRP A 31 -10.76 -10.70 -11.17
N VAL A 32 -10.30 -11.18 -10.01
CA VAL A 32 -9.48 -12.38 -9.89
C VAL A 32 -10.38 -13.60 -9.76
N SER A 33 -10.02 -14.68 -10.47
CA SER A 33 -10.72 -15.96 -10.40
C SER A 33 -10.75 -16.52 -8.97
N TYR A 34 -11.85 -17.15 -8.56
CA TYR A 34 -12.01 -17.64 -7.18
C TYR A 34 -10.87 -18.55 -6.73
N LYS A 35 -10.37 -19.41 -7.63
CA LYS A 35 -9.27 -20.35 -7.37
C LYS A 35 -7.95 -19.64 -7.02
N GLN A 36 -7.68 -18.50 -7.65
CA GLN A 36 -6.43 -17.75 -7.47
C GLN A 36 -6.50 -16.68 -6.38
N ARG A 37 -7.71 -16.29 -5.94
CA ARG A 37 -7.90 -15.20 -4.94
C ARG A 37 -7.10 -15.41 -3.66
N LYS A 38 -7.04 -16.64 -3.14
CA LYS A 38 -6.32 -16.94 -1.90
C LYS A 38 -4.82 -16.70 -2.07
N GLU A 39 -4.25 -17.20 -3.16
CA GLU A 39 -2.83 -17.06 -3.47
C GLU A 39 -2.46 -15.60 -3.71
N LEU A 40 -3.22 -14.91 -4.56
CA LEU A 40 -2.99 -13.50 -4.86
C LEU A 40 -3.11 -12.63 -3.61
N ALA A 41 -4.05 -12.92 -2.70
CA ALA A 41 -4.17 -12.20 -1.43
C ALA A 41 -2.97 -12.40 -0.50
N LEU A 42 -2.34 -13.59 -0.50
CA LEU A 42 -1.12 -13.84 0.28
C LEU A 42 0.06 -13.05 -0.30
N ASP A 43 0.20 -13.02 -1.63
CA ASP A 43 1.27 -12.26 -2.28
C ASP A 43 1.09 -10.75 -2.08
N LEU A 44 -0.14 -10.24 -2.16
CA LEU A 44 -0.46 -8.85 -1.82
C LEU A 44 -0.16 -8.53 -0.35
N LYS A 45 -0.41 -9.49 0.56
CA LYS A 45 -0.11 -9.33 1.98
C LYS A 45 1.37 -9.10 2.22
N ALA A 46 2.23 -9.87 1.54
CA ALA A 46 3.68 -9.74 1.67
C ALA A 46 4.18 -8.32 1.37
N ILE A 47 3.53 -7.59 0.45
CA ILE A 47 3.90 -6.21 0.10
C ILE A 47 3.76 -5.29 1.32
N TYR A 48 2.57 -5.25 1.96
CA TYR A 48 2.31 -4.31 3.06
C TYR A 48 2.77 -4.81 4.44
N THR A 49 3.15 -6.09 4.57
CA THR A 49 3.79 -6.61 5.79
C THR A 49 5.32 -6.58 5.74
N SER A 50 5.90 -6.06 4.65
CA SER A 50 7.35 -5.96 4.50
C SER A 50 7.99 -5.01 5.52
N PRO A 51 9.24 -5.25 5.95
CA PRO A 51 9.87 -4.47 7.02
C PRO A 51 10.46 -3.13 6.56
N SER A 52 10.59 -2.89 5.26
CA SER A 52 11.13 -1.65 4.70
C SER A 52 10.55 -1.36 3.32
N ALA A 53 10.68 -0.11 2.87
CA ALA A 53 10.12 0.33 1.60
C ALA A 53 10.80 -0.39 0.42
N GLU A 54 12.10 -0.61 0.55
CA GLU A 54 12.94 -1.29 -0.43
C GLU A 54 12.54 -2.76 -0.55
N MET A 55 12.34 -3.44 0.59
CA MET A 55 11.85 -4.82 0.60
C MET A 55 10.46 -4.94 0.00
N ALA A 56 9.56 -4.02 0.35
CA ALA A 56 8.20 -4.00 -0.19
C ALA A 56 8.17 -3.74 -1.70
N LYS A 57 9.05 -2.87 -2.22
CA LYS A 57 9.23 -2.65 -3.66
C LYS A 57 9.70 -3.92 -4.35
N LYS A 58 10.68 -4.63 -3.77
CA LYS A 58 11.15 -5.92 -4.29
C LYS A 58 10.03 -6.95 -4.34
N VAL A 59 9.25 -7.07 -3.26
CA VAL A 59 8.09 -7.98 -3.23
C VAL A 59 7.04 -7.58 -4.26
N LEU A 60 6.84 -6.28 -4.51
CA LEU A 60 5.95 -5.80 -5.56
C LEU A 60 6.50 -6.11 -6.97
N ASP A 61 7.81 -6.10 -7.16
CA ASP A 61 8.45 -6.54 -8.41
C ASP A 61 8.23 -8.04 -8.64
N ASP A 62 8.46 -8.87 -7.61
CA ASP A 62 8.19 -10.32 -7.66
C ASP A 62 6.70 -10.62 -7.91
N PHE A 63 5.81 -9.88 -7.25
CA PHE A 63 4.37 -9.93 -7.49
C PHE A 63 4.04 -9.64 -8.96
N SER A 64 4.63 -8.59 -9.52
CA SER A 64 4.39 -8.19 -10.91
C SER A 64 4.88 -9.25 -11.91
N ALA A 65 6.05 -9.84 -11.67
CA ALA A 65 6.56 -10.92 -12.50
C ALA A 65 5.62 -12.15 -12.53
N LYS A 66 4.97 -12.45 -11.40
CA LYS A 66 4.05 -13.59 -11.27
C LYS A 66 2.67 -13.32 -11.86
N TRP A 67 2.10 -12.13 -11.63
CA TRP A 67 0.68 -11.87 -11.86
C TRP A 67 0.37 -10.95 -13.05
N ASP A 68 1.33 -10.19 -13.58
CA ASP A 68 1.04 -9.19 -14.61
C ASP A 68 0.62 -9.79 -15.94
N CYS A 69 0.98 -11.06 -16.21
CA CYS A 69 0.51 -11.76 -17.40
C CYS A 69 -1.02 -11.95 -17.42
N GLN A 70 -1.65 -12.03 -16.24
CA GLN A 70 -3.11 -12.22 -16.09
C GLN A 70 -3.81 -10.97 -15.56
N TYR A 71 -3.15 -10.22 -14.68
CA TYR A 71 -3.72 -9.10 -13.93
C TYR A 71 -2.81 -7.86 -13.93
N PRO A 72 -2.44 -7.31 -15.10
CA PRO A 72 -1.45 -6.22 -15.23
C PRO A 72 -1.87 -4.92 -14.53
N MET A 73 -3.17 -4.74 -14.28
CA MET A 73 -3.68 -3.55 -13.61
C MET A 73 -3.40 -3.56 -12.10
N ASN A 74 -3.12 -4.73 -11.51
CA ASN A 74 -2.85 -4.83 -10.08
C ASN A 74 -1.51 -4.18 -9.74
N SER A 75 -0.40 -4.62 -10.34
CA SER A 75 0.91 -4.01 -10.09
C SER A 75 0.93 -2.52 -10.42
N LYS A 76 0.34 -2.13 -11.56
CA LYS A 76 0.23 -0.73 -12.00
C LYS A 76 -0.50 0.14 -10.97
N SER A 77 -1.64 -0.33 -10.46
CA SER A 77 -2.41 0.38 -9.44
C SER A 77 -1.58 0.58 -8.16
N TRP A 78 -0.90 -0.47 -7.68
CA TRP A 78 -0.08 -0.38 -6.47
C TRP A 78 1.11 0.56 -6.63
N ARG A 79 1.80 0.52 -7.79
CA ARG A 79 2.89 1.45 -8.10
C ARG A 79 2.41 2.90 -8.19
N SER A 80 1.26 3.15 -8.83
CA SER A 80 0.71 4.51 -8.97
C SER A 80 0.25 5.13 -7.65
N ASN A 81 -0.11 4.30 -6.68
CA ASN A 81 -0.60 4.72 -5.36
C ASN A 81 0.46 4.58 -4.25
N TRP A 82 1.71 4.29 -4.61
CA TRP A 82 2.77 3.90 -3.66
C TRP A 82 2.96 4.90 -2.51
N GLU A 83 3.07 6.19 -2.84
CA GLU A 83 3.27 7.28 -1.88
C GLU A 83 2.12 7.40 -0.86
N SER A 84 0.91 6.98 -1.24
CA SER A 84 -0.27 7.00 -0.37
C SER A 84 -0.46 5.72 0.44
N ILE A 85 0.24 4.63 0.11
CA ILE A 85 0.12 3.32 0.77
C ILE A 85 1.23 3.11 1.80
N TRP A 86 2.47 3.42 1.44
CA TRP A 86 3.64 3.16 2.28
C TRP A 86 3.66 3.83 3.67
N PRO A 87 3.09 5.03 3.87
CA PRO A 87 3.03 5.65 5.19
C PRO A 87 2.37 4.80 6.29
N ILE A 88 1.64 3.72 5.93
CA ILE A 88 1.09 2.75 6.89
C ILE A 88 2.16 2.14 7.81
N HIS A 89 3.39 1.96 7.31
CA HIS A 89 4.50 1.42 8.09
C HIS A 89 4.99 2.43 9.13
N LEU A 90 4.94 3.73 8.82
CA LEU A 90 5.33 4.79 9.76
C LEU A 90 4.37 4.88 10.96
N ILE A 91 3.09 4.57 10.78
CA ILE A 91 2.09 4.57 11.85
C ILE A 91 2.24 3.33 12.76
N PHE A 92 2.55 2.15 12.20
CA PHE A 92 2.75 0.93 12.97
C PHE A 92 4.14 0.80 13.61
N VAL A 93 5.19 1.35 12.99
CA VAL A 93 6.56 1.37 13.56
C VAL A 93 6.77 2.47 14.60
N ARG A 94 5.92 3.51 14.62
CA ARG A 94 5.95 4.52 15.69
C ARG A 94 5.71 3.96 17.10
N ARG A 95 5.28 2.71 17.22
CA ARG A 95 5.11 2.02 18.51
C ARG A 95 6.38 1.30 19.01
N TYR A 96 7.46 1.25 18.20
CA TYR A 96 8.71 0.55 18.53
C TYR A 96 10.00 1.35 18.36
N ILE A 97 9.94 2.63 17.96
CA ILE A 97 11.11 3.52 17.99
C ILE A 97 11.03 4.35 19.28
N PRO A 98 11.96 4.20 20.25
CA PRO A 98 12.03 5.13 21.37
C PRO A 98 12.28 6.52 20.80
N LEU A 99 11.39 7.46 21.13
CA LEU A 99 11.60 8.87 20.84
C LEU A 99 12.86 9.30 21.59
N THR A 100 13.99 9.39 20.90
CA THR A 100 15.13 10.15 21.43
C THR A 100 14.78 11.64 21.29
N PRO A 101 14.72 12.41 22.38
CA PRO A 101 14.55 13.84 22.29
C PRO A 101 15.93 14.43 21.99
N SER A 102 16.19 14.73 20.73
CA SER A 102 17.31 15.60 20.37
C SER A 102 16.82 16.61 19.32
N ASN A 103 16.26 17.71 19.82
CA ASN A 103 16.59 19.08 19.45
C ASN A 103 15.60 20.05 20.11
N LEU A 104 15.92 20.39 21.37
CA LEU A 104 15.80 21.74 21.94
C LEU A 104 17.18 22.10 22.49
#